data_AF-A0A9E5DMT5-F1
#
_entry.id   AF-A0A9E5DMT5-F1
#
_cell.length_a   1.000
_cell.length_b   1.000
_cell.length_c   1.000
_cell.angle_alpha   90.00
_cell.angle_beta   90.00
_cell.angle_gamma   90.00
#
_symmetry.space_group_name_H-M   'P 1'
#
loop_
_entity.id
_entity.type
_entity.pdbx_description
1 polymer ?
#
loop_
_entity_poly.entity_id
_entity_poly.type
_entity_poly.pdbx_seq_one_letter_code
_entity_poly.pdbx_strand_id
1 'polypeptide(L)'
;MLILLPPSEKKSATVKPTPAISVYTGVLYQALDWPSLSAAAKKRGAGSVVIISAKYGAVRPDQLIESYKEKIDNKAMRAPVGKILDAISTGLIVDCRSSTYKTVWHSPVEKTVEVRISTVVDGVRTVITHMSKKTRGEITRWLLQSRSVPKTPEDLYAIVSEKYPCALTPSDGVEPWVLEVIAV
;
A
#
# COMPACT_ATOMS: atom_id res chain seq x y z
N MET A 1 10.67 0.30 -7.16
CA MET A 1 9.67 0.85 -6.22
C MET A 1 9.39 -0.13 -5.10
N LEU A 2 8.94 0.39 -3.96
CA LEU A 2 8.33 -0.32 -2.85
C LEU A 2 6.90 0.18 -2.68
N ILE A 3 5.90 -0.69 -2.59
CA ILE A 3 4.50 -0.33 -2.31
C ILE A 3 4.21 -0.74 -0.86
N LEU A 4 3.82 0.23 -0.04
CA LEU A 4 3.46 -0.01 1.36
C LEU A 4 1.95 -0.13 1.51
N LEU A 5 1.51 -1.30 1.97
CA LEU A 5 0.10 -1.58 2.27
C LEU A 5 -0.16 -1.51 3.78
N PRO A 6 -1.33 -1.01 4.20
CA PRO A 6 -1.71 -0.97 5.61
C PRO A 6 -1.91 -2.38 6.17
N PRO A 7 -1.88 -2.55 7.50
CA PRO A 7 -2.29 -3.80 8.11
C PRO A 7 -3.73 -4.12 7.76
N SER A 8 -4.02 -5.42 7.61
CA SER A 8 -5.39 -5.84 7.42
C SER A 8 -6.17 -5.84 8.72
N GLU A 9 -7.37 -5.25 8.66
CA GLU A 9 -8.38 -5.29 9.73
C GLU A 9 -9.03 -6.67 9.84
N LYS A 10 -9.10 -7.45 8.75
CA LYS A 10 -9.71 -8.78 8.70
C LYS A 10 -8.72 -9.82 8.19
N LYS A 11 -8.64 -10.96 8.89
CA LYS A 11 -7.74 -12.07 8.53
C LYS A 11 -8.55 -13.36 8.43
N SER A 12 -8.35 -14.13 7.37
CA SER A 12 -8.88 -15.48 7.25
C SER A 12 -8.20 -16.40 8.26
N ALA A 13 -8.97 -17.25 8.93
CA ALA A 13 -8.40 -18.30 9.77
C ALA A 13 -7.77 -19.38 8.88
N THR A 14 -6.56 -19.83 9.24
CA THR A 14 -5.81 -20.85 8.49
C THR A 14 -5.25 -21.89 9.44
N VAL A 15 -5.25 -23.16 9.03
CA VAL A 15 -4.77 -24.30 9.85
C VAL A 15 -3.26 -24.53 9.79
N LYS A 16 -2.55 -23.85 8.88
CA LYS A 16 -1.11 -23.93 8.69
C LYS A 16 -0.56 -22.59 8.18
N PRO A 17 0.76 -22.33 8.31
CA PRO A 17 1.36 -21.14 7.72
C PRO A 17 1.01 -21.01 6.23
N THR A 18 0.45 -19.86 5.87
CA THR A 18 -0.15 -19.58 4.56
C THR A 18 0.42 -18.24 4.05
N PRO A 19 0.59 -18.02 2.74
CA PRO A 19 1.06 -16.73 2.23
C PRO A 19 0.26 -15.56 2.80
N ALA A 20 0.96 -14.53 3.27
CA ALA A 20 0.35 -13.39 3.96
C ALA A 20 -0.79 -12.75 3.15
N ILE A 21 -0.62 -12.66 1.82
CA ILE A 21 -1.63 -12.12 0.92
C ILE A 21 -2.92 -12.95 0.85
N SER A 22 -2.86 -14.23 1.21
CA SER A 22 -4.03 -15.12 1.31
C SER A 22 -4.66 -15.11 2.71
N VAL A 23 -3.93 -14.67 3.73
CA VAL A 23 -4.44 -14.49 5.09
C VAL A 23 -5.18 -13.15 5.21
N TYR A 24 -4.65 -12.09 4.62
CA TYR A 24 -5.24 -10.76 4.72
C TYR A 24 -6.44 -10.56 3.78
N THR A 25 -7.55 -10.07 4.34
CA THR A 25 -8.80 -9.84 3.60
C THR A 25 -9.33 -8.41 3.79
N GLY A 26 -10.49 -8.10 3.21
CA GLY A 26 -11.12 -6.78 3.28
C GLY A 26 -10.93 -5.97 1.99
N VAL A 27 -11.53 -4.79 1.97
CA VAL A 27 -11.79 -4.00 0.75
C VAL A 27 -10.54 -3.77 -0.12
N LEU A 28 -9.42 -3.40 0.50
CA LEU A 28 -8.17 -3.18 -0.24
C LEU A 28 -7.65 -4.47 -0.90
N TYR A 29 -7.64 -5.57 -0.14
CA TYR A 29 -7.11 -6.86 -0.62
C TYR A 29 -8.04 -7.51 -1.64
N GLN A 30 -9.35 -7.31 -1.50
CA GLN A 30 -10.34 -7.69 -2.51
C GLN A 30 -10.11 -6.93 -3.82
N ALA A 31 -9.87 -5.61 -3.75
CA ALA A 31 -9.64 -4.79 -4.93
C ALA A 31 -8.27 -5.01 -5.58
N LEU A 32 -7.25 -5.37 -4.79
CA LEU A 32 -5.96 -5.85 -5.31
C LEU A 32 -6.14 -7.15 -6.11
N ASP A 33 -7.06 -8.01 -5.67
CA ASP A 33 -7.43 -9.27 -6.32
C ASP A 33 -6.19 -10.09 -6.73
N TRP A 34 -5.30 -10.31 -5.76
CA TRP A 34 -4.04 -11.01 -5.97
C TRP A 34 -4.17 -12.37 -6.69
N PRO A 35 -5.19 -13.21 -6.42
CA PRO A 35 -5.33 -14.50 -7.10
C PRO A 35 -5.42 -14.40 -8.62
N SER A 36 -6.06 -13.35 -9.15
CA SER A 36 -6.23 -13.16 -10.61
C SER A 36 -5.03 -12.51 -11.30
N LEU A 37 -4.01 -12.07 -10.55
CA LEU A 37 -2.79 -11.55 -11.14
C LEU A 37 -2.01 -12.64 -11.91
N SER A 38 -1.40 -12.25 -13.02
CA SER A 38 -0.49 -13.10 -13.79
C SER A 38 0.74 -13.49 -12.94
N ALA A 39 1.43 -14.57 -13.32
CA ALA A 39 2.64 -15.01 -12.62
C ALA A 39 3.72 -13.91 -12.59
N ALA A 40 3.87 -13.13 -13.67
CA ALA A 40 4.79 -12.00 -13.73
C ALA A 40 4.42 -10.88 -12.73
N ALA A 41 3.14 -10.53 -12.64
CA ALA A 41 2.66 -9.54 -11.70
C ALA A 41 2.81 -10.00 -10.23
N LYS A 42 2.55 -11.29 -9.94
CA LYS A 42 2.80 -11.88 -8.61
C LYS A 42 4.28 -11.85 -8.24
N LYS A 43 5.17 -12.24 -9.17
CA LYS A 43 6.63 -12.16 -8.97
C LYS A 43 7.09 -10.73 -8.69
N ARG A 44 6.59 -9.75 -9.45
CA ARG A 44 6.85 -8.34 -9.19
C ARG A 44 6.37 -7.94 -7.79
N GLY A 45 5.14 -8.29 -7.45
CA GLY A 45 4.53 -7.96 -6.16
C GLY A 45 5.27 -8.56 -4.98
N ALA A 46 5.79 -9.78 -5.08
CA ALA A 46 6.61 -10.40 -4.03
C ALA A 46 7.86 -9.57 -3.70
N GLY A 47 8.51 -9.00 -4.73
CA GLY A 47 9.68 -8.14 -4.55
C GLY A 47 9.36 -6.69 -4.18
N SER A 48 8.21 -6.16 -4.61
CA SER A 48 7.91 -4.73 -4.48
C SER A 48 6.87 -4.37 -3.43
N VAL A 49 6.03 -5.30 -2.96
CA VAL A 49 4.99 -4.99 -1.96
C VAL A 49 5.48 -5.37 -0.57
N VAL A 50 5.18 -4.52 0.41
CA VAL A 50 5.30 -4.83 1.84
C VAL A 50 4.01 -4.47 2.54
N ILE A 51 3.53 -5.38 3.38
CA ILE A 51 2.31 -5.23 4.14
C ILE A 51 2.69 -5.06 5.61
N ILE A 52 2.27 -3.96 6.24
CA ILE A 52 2.43 -3.79 7.68
C ILE A 52 1.62 -4.88 8.39
N SER A 53 2.19 -5.53 9.39
CA SER A 53 1.59 -6.64 10.11
C SER A 53 1.58 -6.38 11.61
N ALA A 54 0.41 -6.44 12.22
CA ALA A 54 0.24 -6.29 13.67
C ALA A 54 0.88 -7.40 14.53
N LYS A 55 1.42 -8.49 13.94
CA LYS A 55 2.14 -9.55 14.66
C LYS A 55 3.60 -9.66 14.21
N TYR A 56 3.84 -9.51 12.91
CA TYR A 56 5.15 -9.80 12.29
C TYR A 56 5.95 -8.55 11.92
N GLY A 57 5.48 -7.34 12.25
CA GLY A 57 6.13 -6.09 11.83
C GLY A 57 5.73 -5.73 10.42
N ALA A 58 6.42 -6.28 9.44
CA ALA A 58 6.17 -6.06 8.03
C ALA A 58 6.44 -7.36 7.27
N VAL A 59 5.58 -7.70 6.31
CA VAL A 59 5.66 -8.99 5.60
C VAL A 59 5.54 -8.80 4.10
N ARG A 60 6.15 -9.72 3.35
CA ARG A 60 5.96 -9.83 1.91
C ARG A 60 4.67 -10.59 1.58
N PRO A 61 4.04 -10.38 0.41
CA PRO A 61 2.83 -11.09 0.02
C PRO A 61 2.94 -12.62 0.10
N ASP A 62 4.10 -13.16 -0.27
CA ASP A 62 4.43 -14.59 -0.34
C ASP A 62 5.01 -15.18 0.94
N GLN A 63 5.31 -14.34 1.95
CA GLN A 63 5.78 -14.80 3.25
C GLN A 63 4.70 -15.64 3.94
N LEU A 64 5.05 -16.86 4.35
CA LEU A 64 4.15 -17.72 5.11
C LEU A 64 3.96 -17.17 6.53
N ILE A 65 2.71 -16.98 6.93
CA ILE A 65 2.33 -16.54 8.27
C ILE A 65 1.21 -17.42 8.82
N GLU A 66 1.18 -17.58 10.14
CA GLU A 66 -0.01 -18.08 10.81
C GLU A 66 -1.09 -16.99 10.87
N SER A 67 -2.35 -17.37 10.68
CA SER A 67 -3.48 -16.47 10.95
C SER A 67 -3.51 -16.05 12.42
N TYR A 68 -3.89 -14.81 12.68
CA TYR A 68 -3.82 -14.20 14.00
C TYR A 68 -4.95 -13.15 14.15
N LYS A 69 -5.27 -12.71 15.37
CA LYS A 69 -6.43 -11.83 15.67
C LYS A 69 -6.05 -10.42 16.11
N GLU A 70 -4.77 -10.21 16.40
CA GLU A 70 -4.19 -8.99 16.93
C GLU A 70 -4.46 -7.82 15.99
N LYS A 71 -4.94 -6.73 16.57
CA LYS A 71 -5.03 -5.42 15.90
C LYS A 71 -3.71 -4.69 16.11
N ILE A 72 -3.39 -3.77 15.19
CA ILE A 72 -2.14 -3.04 15.28
C ILE A 72 -2.16 -2.08 16.48
N ASP A 73 -1.13 -2.14 17.31
CA ASP A 73 -0.76 -1.08 18.22
C ASP A 73 0.40 -0.30 17.58
N ASN A 74 0.15 0.93 17.19
CA ASN A 74 1.15 1.70 16.47
C ASN A 74 2.42 1.93 17.27
N LYS A 75 2.33 2.13 18.59
CA LYS A 75 3.50 2.42 19.43
C LYS A 75 4.34 1.15 19.59
N ALA A 76 3.70 0.02 19.89
CA ALA A 76 4.39 -1.24 20.04
C ALA A 76 5.02 -1.72 18.72
N MET A 77 4.39 -1.42 17.58
CA MET A 77 4.86 -1.86 16.27
C MET A 77 5.92 -0.96 15.62
N ARG A 78 6.29 0.18 16.22
CA ARG A 78 7.32 1.06 15.63
C ARG A 78 8.66 0.35 15.43
N ALA A 79 9.21 -0.24 16.48
CA ALA A 79 10.53 -0.87 16.41
C ALA A 79 10.53 -2.14 15.53
N PRO A 80 9.55 -3.07 15.64
CA PRO A 80 9.50 -4.24 14.77
C PRO A 80 9.34 -3.89 13.29
N VAL A 81 8.56 -2.85 12.97
CA VAL A 81 8.35 -2.40 11.58
C VAL A 81 9.60 -1.70 11.06
N GLY A 82 10.17 -0.76 11.82
CA GLY A 82 11.40 -0.05 11.44
C GLY A 82 12.55 -1.00 11.17
N LYS A 83 12.76 -2.00 12.03
CA LYS A 83 13.80 -3.04 11.85
C LYS A 83 13.76 -3.69 10.47
N ILE A 84 12.58 -3.85 9.88
CA ILE A 84 12.41 -4.48 8.56
C ILE A 84 12.47 -3.42 7.46
N LEU A 85 11.71 -2.33 7.59
CA LEU A 85 11.57 -1.33 6.52
C LEU A 85 12.83 -0.49 6.32
N ASP A 86 13.57 -0.17 7.38
CA ASP A 86 14.81 0.62 7.31
C ASP A 86 15.92 -0.12 6.56
N ALA A 87 15.88 -1.46 6.54
CA ALA A 87 16.82 -2.31 5.81
C ALA A 87 16.50 -2.42 4.30
N ILE A 88 15.34 -1.94 3.84
CA ILE A 88 14.94 -2.05 2.43
C ILE A 88 15.48 -0.88 1.63
N SER A 89 16.44 -1.15 0.75
CA SER A 89 16.89 -0.19 -0.25
C SER A 89 15.91 -0.12 -1.43
N THR A 90 15.38 1.08 -1.70
CA THR A 90 14.48 1.37 -2.83
C THR A 90 14.65 2.83 -3.24
N GLY A 91 14.49 3.12 -4.54
CA GLY A 91 14.51 4.47 -5.08
C GLY A 91 13.15 5.20 -5.06
N LEU A 92 12.05 4.48 -4.81
CA LEU A 92 10.71 5.06 -4.73
C LEU A 92 9.85 4.24 -3.78
N ILE A 93 9.10 4.90 -2.90
CA ILE A 93 8.09 4.33 -2.01
C ILE A 93 6.72 4.88 -2.41
N VAL A 94 5.78 3.99 -2.72
CA VAL A 94 4.37 4.31 -2.94
C VAL A 94 3.63 3.97 -1.65
N ASP A 95 3.27 4.98 -0.87
CA ASP A 95 2.62 4.79 0.43
C ASP A 95 1.10 4.76 0.28
N CYS A 96 0.54 3.54 0.30
CA CYS A 96 -0.90 3.28 0.26
C CYS A 96 -1.48 3.09 1.69
N ARG A 97 -0.74 3.40 2.75
CA ARG A 97 -1.26 3.30 4.12
C ARG A 97 -2.29 4.41 4.38
N SER A 98 -3.28 4.08 5.22
CA SER A 98 -4.11 5.12 5.83
C SER A 98 -3.28 6.00 6.76
N SER A 99 -3.66 7.26 6.95
CA SER A 99 -3.02 8.20 7.88
C SER A 99 -2.87 7.60 9.28
N THR A 100 -3.88 6.84 9.73
CA THR A 100 -3.88 6.11 11.00
C THR A 100 -2.67 5.18 11.18
N TYR A 101 -2.09 4.63 10.11
CA TYR A 101 -0.98 3.67 10.18
C TYR A 101 0.38 4.28 9.85
N LYS A 102 0.45 5.58 9.52
CA LYS A 102 1.71 6.25 9.19
C LYS A 102 2.65 6.33 10.39
N THR A 103 2.11 6.57 11.59
CA THR A 103 2.93 6.71 12.81
C THR A 103 3.59 5.40 13.26
N VAL A 104 3.25 4.27 12.63
CA VAL A 104 3.95 2.98 12.81
C VAL A 104 5.37 3.06 12.24
N TRP A 105 5.57 3.80 11.15
CA TRP A 105 6.89 3.97 10.54
C TRP A 105 6.90 5.21 9.65
N HIS A 106 7.81 6.13 9.95
CA HIS A 106 8.03 7.33 9.16
C HIS A 106 8.91 6.98 7.96
N SER A 107 8.31 7.02 6.78
CA SER A 107 9.01 6.76 5.53
C SER A 107 9.94 7.92 5.17
N PRO A 108 11.10 7.66 4.53
CA PRO A 108 11.98 8.73 4.08
C PRO A 108 11.29 9.63 3.05
N VAL A 109 11.20 10.92 3.37
CA VAL A 109 10.38 11.92 2.68
C VAL A 109 10.80 12.07 1.21
N GLU A 110 12.11 12.07 0.96
CA GLU A 110 12.74 12.35 -0.33
C GLU A 110 12.39 11.35 -1.43
N LYS A 111 11.93 10.16 -1.06
CA LYS A 111 11.61 9.06 -1.99
C LYS A 111 10.20 8.51 -1.80
N THR A 112 9.36 9.17 -1.01
CA THR A 112 7.99 8.70 -0.74
C THR A 112 6.96 9.52 -1.51
N VAL A 113 6.01 8.82 -2.13
CA VAL A 113 4.77 9.39 -2.66
C VAL A 113 3.59 8.81 -1.89
N GLU A 114 2.86 9.67 -1.19
CA GLU A 114 1.63 9.30 -0.51
C GLU A 114 0.45 9.25 -1.47
N VAL A 115 -0.28 8.14 -1.45
CA VAL A 115 -1.51 7.99 -2.23
C VAL A 115 -2.70 8.44 -1.38
N ARG A 116 -3.20 9.64 -1.65
CA ARG A 116 -4.40 10.21 -1.00
C ARG A 116 -5.59 10.02 -1.93
N ILE A 117 -6.68 9.49 -1.39
CA ILE A 117 -7.90 9.23 -2.16
C ILE A 117 -8.99 10.16 -1.66
N SER A 118 -9.56 10.96 -2.56
CA SER A 118 -10.78 11.73 -2.36
C SER A 118 -11.82 11.31 -3.40
N THR A 119 -13.06 11.73 -3.21
CA THR A 119 -14.14 11.63 -4.19
C THR A 119 -14.87 12.97 -4.22
N VAL A 120 -15.79 13.17 -5.16
CA VAL A 120 -16.60 14.39 -5.24
C VAL A 120 -18.03 14.04 -4.87
N VAL A 121 -18.54 14.65 -3.80
CA VAL A 121 -19.92 14.54 -3.35
C VAL A 121 -20.53 15.93 -3.43
N ASP A 122 -21.59 16.10 -4.23
CA ASP A 122 -22.26 17.39 -4.46
C ASP A 122 -21.31 18.53 -4.86
N GLY A 123 -20.33 18.22 -5.71
CA GLY A 123 -19.31 19.18 -6.17
C GLY A 123 -18.18 19.44 -5.18
N VAL A 124 -18.20 18.84 -3.98
CA VAL A 124 -17.21 19.04 -2.92
C VAL A 124 -16.30 17.81 -2.77
N ARG A 125 -14.98 18.04 -2.69
CA ARG A 125 -14.03 16.95 -2.43
C ARG A 125 -14.19 16.42 -1.01
N THR A 126 -14.44 15.12 -0.90
CA THR A 126 -14.70 14.41 0.36
C THR A 126 -13.86 13.13 0.42
N VAL A 127 -13.36 12.77 1.61
CA VAL A 127 -12.65 11.50 1.83
C VAL A 127 -13.63 10.44 2.32
N ILE A 128 -13.82 9.38 1.54
CA ILE A 128 -14.66 8.23 1.92
C ILE A 128 -13.78 7.01 2.14
N THR A 129 -13.63 6.60 3.40
CA THR A 129 -12.71 5.52 3.82
C THR A 129 -12.87 4.21 3.04
N HIS A 130 -14.11 3.79 2.77
CA HIS A 130 -14.36 2.56 1.99
C HIS A 130 -13.79 2.70 0.57
N MET A 131 -14.05 3.82 -0.08
CA MET A 131 -13.55 4.12 -1.42
C MET A 131 -12.03 4.27 -1.43
N SER A 132 -11.45 4.88 -0.41
CA SER A 132 -9.99 4.99 -0.27
C SER A 132 -9.31 3.63 -0.19
N LYS A 133 -9.88 2.69 0.57
CA LYS A 133 -9.34 1.31 0.68
C LYS A 133 -9.41 0.59 -0.66
N LYS A 134 -10.55 0.65 -1.34
CA LYS A 134 -10.75 0.03 -2.67
C LYS A 134 -9.74 0.58 -3.67
N THR A 135 -9.70 1.90 -3.84
CA THR A 135 -8.86 2.60 -4.84
C THR A 135 -7.37 2.33 -4.62
N ARG A 136 -6.89 2.25 -3.37
CA ARG A 136 -5.49 1.89 -3.08
C ARG A 136 -5.17 0.44 -3.45
N GLY A 137 -6.13 -0.48 -3.31
CA GLY A 137 -6.00 -1.86 -3.79
C GLY A 137 -5.92 -1.92 -5.31
N GLU A 138 -6.78 -1.16 -5.99
CA GLU A 138 -6.77 -1.00 -7.45
C GLU A 138 -5.44 -0.40 -7.92
N ILE A 139 -5.02 0.76 -7.40
CA ILE A 139 -3.72 1.36 -7.75
C ILE A 139 -2.57 0.36 -7.59
N THR A 140 -2.53 -0.39 -6.47
CA THR A 140 -1.52 -1.42 -6.26
C THR A 140 -1.57 -2.48 -7.35
N ARG A 141 -2.76 -3.03 -7.65
CA ARG A 141 -2.97 -4.00 -8.73
C ARG A 141 -2.45 -3.48 -10.07
N TRP A 142 -2.81 -2.25 -10.43
CA TRP A 142 -2.42 -1.63 -11.69
C TRP A 142 -0.91 -1.44 -11.79
N LEU A 143 -0.25 -0.99 -10.72
CA LEU A 143 1.22 -0.88 -10.68
C LEU A 143 1.92 -2.25 -10.80
N LEU A 144 1.29 -3.33 -10.34
CA LEU A 144 1.82 -4.68 -10.53
C LEU A 144 1.64 -5.19 -11.96
N GLN A 145 0.63 -4.71 -12.69
CA GLN A 145 0.31 -5.10 -14.05
C GLN A 145 0.89 -4.16 -15.12
N SER A 146 1.39 -2.98 -14.73
CA SER A 146 1.94 -1.97 -15.64
C SER A 146 3.11 -2.52 -16.46
N ARG A 147 3.28 -2.00 -17.69
CA ARG A 147 4.38 -2.43 -18.58
C ARG A 147 5.75 -2.04 -18.02
N SER A 148 5.83 -0.88 -17.39
CA SER A 148 7.03 -0.36 -16.72
C SER A 148 6.86 -0.27 -15.21
N VAL A 149 7.96 -0.36 -14.48
CA VAL A 149 7.99 -0.09 -13.03
C VAL A 149 8.32 1.39 -12.84
N PRO A 150 7.51 2.18 -12.11
CA PRO A 150 7.81 3.58 -11.89
C PRO A 150 9.09 3.74 -11.07
N LYS A 151 9.91 4.70 -11.48
CA LYS A 151 11.18 5.06 -10.83
C LYS A 151 11.10 6.43 -10.18
N THR A 152 10.24 7.31 -10.67
CA THR A 152 10.01 8.66 -10.11
C THR A 152 8.54 8.88 -9.73
N PRO A 153 8.23 9.94 -8.95
CA PRO A 153 6.85 10.37 -8.69
C PRO A 153 6.05 10.65 -9.97
N GLU A 154 6.69 11.19 -11.00
CA GLU A 154 6.08 11.49 -12.29
C GLU A 154 5.74 10.21 -13.07
N ASP A 155 6.60 9.19 -13.04
CA ASP A 155 6.27 7.88 -13.61
C ASP A 155 5.04 7.28 -12.95
N LEU A 156 4.94 7.41 -11.62
CA LEU A 156 3.79 6.94 -10.86
C LEU A 156 2.52 7.70 -11.27
N TYR A 157 2.59 9.02 -11.38
CA TYR A 157 1.49 9.84 -11.89
C TYR A 157 1.07 9.42 -13.30
N ALA A 158 2.04 9.20 -14.20
CA ALA A 158 1.77 8.80 -15.58
C ALA A 158 0.98 7.47 -15.63
N ILE A 159 1.34 6.49 -14.80
CA ILE A 159 0.63 5.20 -14.75
C ILE A 159 -0.77 5.34 -14.12
N VAL A 160 -0.91 6.08 -13.02
CA VAL A 160 -2.19 6.18 -12.30
C VAL A 160 -3.21 7.04 -13.06
N SER A 161 -2.74 8.08 -13.76
CA SER A 161 -3.59 8.98 -14.55
C SER A 161 -4.23 8.32 -15.77
N GLU A 162 -3.75 7.16 -16.22
CA GLU A 162 -4.43 6.33 -17.23
C GLU A 162 -5.80 5.81 -16.77
N LYS A 163 -6.09 5.86 -15.46
CA LYS A 163 -7.29 5.24 -14.87
C LYS A 163 -8.08 6.15 -13.96
N TYR A 164 -7.42 7.07 -13.28
CA TYR A 164 -8.08 7.98 -12.35
C TYR A 164 -7.68 9.42 -12.65
N PRO A 165 -8.61 10.38 -12.54
CA PRO A 165 -8.23 11.77 -12.40
C PRO A 165 -7.35 11.91 -11.15
N CYS A 166 -6.15 12.47 -11.31
CA CYS A 166 -5.24 12.68 -10.20
C CYS A 166 -4.39 13.94 -10.39
N ALA A 167 -3.82 14.42 -9.29
CA ALA A 167 -2.86 15.52 -9.26
C ALA A 167 -1.64 15.09 -8.43
N LEU A 168 -0.46 15.51 -8.88
CA LEU A 168 0.81 15.25 -8.19
C LEU A 168 1.31 16.55 -7.57
N THR A 169 1.55 16.53 -6.27
CA THR A 169 2.13 17.64 -5.52
C THR A 169 3.56 17.28 -5.11
N PRO A 170 4.56 18.13 -5.41
CA PRO A 170 5.94 17.89 -5.01
C PRO A 170 6.13 17.92 -3.50
N SER A 171 7.15 17.19 -3.03
CA SER A 171 7.64 17.31 -1.66
C SER A 171 8.23 18.70 -1.41
N ASP A 172 8.07 19.23 -0.21
CA ASP A 172 8.70 20.46 0.27
C ASP A 172 9.95 20.19 1.13
N GLY A 173 10.40 18.93 1.20
CA GLY A 173 11.51 18.47 2.04
C GLY A 173 11.11 18.13 3.49
N VAL A 174 9.89 18.46 3.92
CA VAL A 174 9.32 18.10 5.22
C VAL A 174 8.24 17.04 5.05
N GLU A 175 7.32 17.28 4.10
CA GLU A 175 6.26 16.37 3.71
C GLU A 175 6.64 15.64 2.41
N PRO A 176 6.26 14.35 2.26
CA PRO A 176 6.52 13.59 1.04
C PRO A 176 5.73 14.13 -0.15
N TRP A 177 6.05 13.64 -1.35
CA TRP A 177 5.21 13.84 -2.51
C TRP A 177 3.80 13.32 -2.23
N VAL A 178 2.79 13.95 -2.84
CA VAL A 178 1.40 13.52 -2.70
C VAL A 178 0.82 13.27 -4.08
N LEU A 179 0.33 12.06 -4.31
CA LEU A 179 -0.55 11.75 -5.43
C LEU A 179 -1.99 11.76 -4.90
N GLU A 180 -2.71 12.84 -5.20
CA GLU A 180 -4.14 12.95 -4.89
C GLU A 180 -4.95 12.34 -6.04
N VAL A 181 -5.68 11.27 -5.74
CA VAL A 181 -6.49 10.51 -6.69
C VAL A 181 -7.97 10.70 -6.39
N ILE A 182 -8.72 11.07 -7.41
CA ILE A 182 -10.17 11.24 -7.33
C ILE A 182 -10.83 9.91 -7.73
N ALA A 183 -11.40 9.22 -6.75
CA ALA A 183 -12.20 8.04 -6.98
C ALA A 183 -13.58 8.46 -7.51
N VAL A 184 -13.93 7.93 -8.68
CA VAL A 184 -15.23 8.04 -9.36
C VAL A 184 -16.11 6.85 -9.06
#